data_AF-A0A9W6Z6G5-F1
#
_entry.id   AF-A0A9W6Z6G5-F1
#
_cell.length_a   1.000
_cell.length_b   1.000
_cell.length_c   1.000
_cell.angle_alpha   90.00
_cell.angle_beta   90.00
_cell.angle_gamma   90.00
#
_symmetry.space_group_name_H-M   'P 1'
#
loop_
_entity.id
_entity.type
_entity.pdbx_description
1 polymer ?
#
loop_
_entity_poly.entity_id
_entity_poly.type
_entity_poly.pdbx_seq_one_letter_code
_entity_poly.pdbx_strand_id
1 'polypeptide(L)'
;MEQKPFDDSKALTHEKRRKYFELIQDTPDCGYVVRVLHASEISRNMLRKVPYNLNDMSHDSAMEMIRNVQRQGVKLTKCIIDTVGIPENYKRKLDKAFEGQGIEFIVEKKADANYKCVSAASICAKVARDEITPSWVFPEEGFVPVNGKEWNSGYPSDPMCKVWMER
;
A
#
# COMPACT_ATOMS: atom_id res chain seq x y z
N MET A 1 8.16 19.20 4.06
CA MET A 1 8.12 18.23 2.93
C MET A 1 8.85 18.71 1.67
N GLU A 2 8.71 19.97 1.22
CA GLU A 2 9.24 20.45 -0.08
C GLU A 2 10.76 20.37 -0.27
N GLN A 3 11.56 20.46 0.79
CA GLN A 3 13.04 20.43 0.69
C GLN A 3 13.66 19.02 0.84
N LYS A 4 12.86 17.95 0.93
CA LYS A 4 13.36 16.58 1.16
C LYS A 4 13.46 15.74 -0.14
N PRO A 5 14.43 14.81 -0.27
CA PRO A 5 14.76 14.09 -1.50
C PRO A 5 13.90 12.84 -1.73
N PHE A 6 12.58 13.01 -1.84
CA PHE A 6 11.64 11.90 -2.04
C PHE A 6 11.43 11.55 -3.53
N ASP A 7 12.33 11.91 -4.45
CA ASP A 7 11.95 12.08 -5.86
C ASP A 7 11.95 10.81 -6.74
N ASP A 8 12.35 9.63 -6.25
CA ASP A 8 12.11 8.38 -7.00
C ASP A 8 12.18 7.15 -6.09
N SER A 9 11.05 6.46 -5.88
CA SER A 9 10.98 5.26 -5.03
C SER A 9 11.23 3.95 -5.77
N LYS A 10 11.31 3.96 -7.11
CA LYS A 10 11.38 2.74 -7.94
C LYS A 10 12.81 2.21 -8.10
N ALA A 11 13.82 3.05 -7.83
CA ALA A 11 15.24 2.69 -7.87
C ALA A 11 15.92 2.67 -6.48
N LEU A 12 15.15 2.67 -5.38
CA LEU A 12 15.71 2.71 -4.03
C LEU A 12 15.97 1.31 -3.48
N THR A 13 17.20 1.10 -3.01
CA THR A 13 17.56 -0.07 -2.20
C THR A 13 16.72 -0.12 -0.93
N HIS A 14 16.60 -1.31 -0.32
CA HIS A 14 15.88 -1.49 0.94
C HIS A 14 16.42 -0.55 2.04
N GLU A 15 17.74 -0.41 2.15
CA GLU A 15 18.39 0.51 3.10
C GLU A 15 18.00 1.97 2.88
N LYS A 16 17.95 2.45 1.63
CA LYS A 16 17.53 3.82 1.33
C LYS A 16 16.06 4.03 1.68
N ARG A 17 15.19 3.05 1.41
CA ARG A 17 13.77 3.12 1.79
C ARG A 17 13.60 3.20 3.31
N ARG A 18 14.36 2.44 4.09
CA ARG A 18 14.34 2.52 5.56
C ARG A 18 14.80 3.89 6.07
N LYS A 19 15.91 4.43 5.56
CA LYS A 19 16.38 5.79 5.91
C LYS A 19 15.35 6.87 5.60
N TYR A 20 14.64 6.77 4.47
CA TYR A 20 13.59 7.73 4.15
C TYR A 20 12.33 7.53 4.98
N PHE A 21 12.03 6.30 5.41
CA PHE A 21 10.95 6.04 6.36
C PHE A 21 11.25 6.63 7.74
N GLU A 22 12.47 6.48 8.26
CA GLU A 22 12.93 7.16 9.48
C GLU A 22 12.78 8.67 9.34
N LEU A 23 13.20 9.24 8.21
CA LEU A 23 13.03 10.67 7.91
C LEU A 23 11.56 11.12 7.89
N ILE A 24 10.63 10.26 7.45
CA ILE A 24 9.18 10.52 7.51
C ILE A 24 8.71 10.54 8.96
N GLN A 25 9.12 9.57 9.78
CA GLN A 25 8.77 9.48 11.20
C GLN A 25 9.31 10.67 12.01
N ASP A 26 10.51 11.14 11.70
CA ASP A 26 11.15 12.28 12.38
C ASP A 26 10.63 13.64 11.89
N THR A 27 9.71 13.67 10.91
CA THR A 27 9.12 14.92 10.40
C THR A 27 7.91 15.29 11.25
N PRO A 28 7.95 16.36 12.07
CA PRO A 28 6.90 16.64 13.06
C PRO A 28 5.50 16.88 12.48
N ASP A 29 5.42 17.35 11.24
CA ASP A 29 4.19 17.64 10.49
C ASP A 29 3.77 16.50 9.53
N CYS A 30 4.43 15.33 9.61
CA CYS A 30 4.12 14.19 8.75
C CYS A 30 3.56 13.03 9.58
N GLY A 31 2.33 12.62 9.23
CA GLY A 31 1.75 11.37 9.71
C GLY A 31 1.66 10.36 8.57
N TYR A 32 1.67 9.07 8.93
CA TYR A 32 1.42 8.00 7.98
C TYR A 32 0.44 6.98 8.55
N VAL A 33 -0.27 6.29 7.65
CA VAL A 33 -1.09 5.14 7.94
C VAL A 33 -0.85 4.10 6.86
N VAL A 34 -0.80 2.82 7.24
CA VAL A 34 -0.68 1.69 6.32
C VAL A 34 -1.80 0.71 6.61
N ARG A 35 -2.50 0.27 5.57
CA ARG A 35 -3.43 -0.87 5.63
C ARG A 35 -2.76 -2.10 5.02
N VAL A 36 -2.50 -3.09 5.86
CA VAL A 36 -1.96 -4.39 5.42
C VAL A 36 -3.12 -5.33 5.13
N LEU A 37 -3.21 -5.77 3.87
CA LEU A 37 -4.15 -6.82 3.47
C LEU A 37 -3.43 -8.17 3.52
N HIS A 38 -3.81 -9.02 4.47
CA HIS A 38 -3.23 -10.36 4.59
C HIS A 38 -3.57 -11.22 3.37
N ALA A 39 -2.68 -12.14 2.99
CA ALA A 39 -2.92 -13.07 1.88
C ALA A 39 -4.23 -13.87 2.07
N SER A 40 -4.54 -14.27 3.30
CA SER A 40 -5.81 -14.94 3.64
C SER A 40 -7.04 -14.03 3.48
N GLU A 41 -6.90 -12.73 3.75
CA GLU A 41 -7.97 -11.74 3.51
C GLU A 41 -8.21 -11.57 2.01
N ILE A 42 -7.14 -11.43 1.22
CA ILE A 42 -7.21 -11.34 -0.25
C ILE A 42 -7.89 -12.59 -0.83
N SER A 43 -7.39 -13.79 -0.49
CA SER A 43 -7.96 -15.05 -0.99
C SER A 43 -9.42 -15.22 -0.58
N ARG A 44 -9.75 -15.00 0.70
CA ARG A 44 -11.12 -15.09 1.20
C ARG A 44 -12.06 -14.16 0.45
N ASN A 45 -11.62 -12.94 0.15
CA ASN A 45 -12.43 -11.94 -0.54
C ASN A 45 -12.62 -12.25 -2.03
N MET A 46 -11.55 -12.66 -2.74
CA MET A 46 -11.62 -12.98 -4.17
C MET A 46 -12.42 -14.24 -4.47
N LEU A 47 -12.50 -15.18 -3.51
CA LEU A 47 -13.22 -16.47 -3.66
C LEU A 47 -14.67 -16.43 -3.17
N ARG A 48 -15.22 -15.24 -2.88
CA ARG A 48 -16.62 -15.10 -2.44
C ARG A 48 -17.60 -15.44 -3.56
N LYS A 49 -18.78 -15.92 -3.19
CA LYS A 49 -19.92 -16.13 -4.12
C LYS A 49 -20.33 -14.84 -4.84
N VAL A 50 -20.34 -13.72 -4.12
CA VAL A 50 -20.53 -12.39 -4.71
C VAL A 50 -19.14 -11.84 -5.04
N PRO A 51 -18.84 -11.54 -6.32
CA PRO A 51 -17.51 -11.11 -6.73
C PRO A 51 -17.04 -9.87 -5.97
N TYR A 52 -15.82 -9.95 -5.45
CA TYR A 52 -15.11 -8.81 -4.86
C TYR A 52 -13.65 -8.87 -5.31
N ASN A 53 -13.34 -8.08 -6.34
CA ASN A 53 -12.06 -8.16 -7.04
C ASN A 53 -10.96 -7.30 -6.35
N LEU A 54 -9.73 -7.44 -6.83
CA LEU A 54 -8.57 -6.75 -6.27
C LEU A 54 -8.64 -5.22 -6.38
N ASN A 55 -9.23 -4.69 -7.45
CA ASN A 55 -9.40 -3.24 -7.60
C ASN A 55 -10.39 -2.71 -6.57
N ASP A 56 -11.50 -3.42 -6.34
CA ASP A 56 -12.47 -3.01 -5.33
C ASP A 56 -11.89 -3.08 -3.92
N MET A 57 -11.18 -4.16 -3.57
CA MET A 57 -10.45 -4.25 -2.30
C MET A 57 -9.43 -3.11 -2.11
N SER A 58 -8.65 -2.82 -3.15
CA SER A 58 -7.64 -1.75 -3.13
C SER A 58 -8.30 -0.37 -2.91
N HIS A 59 -9.36 -0.08 -3.66
CA HIS A 59 -10.10 1.18 -3.53
C HIS A 59 -10.75 1.30 -2.14
N ASP A 60 -11.38 0.24 -1.64
CA ASP A 60 -12.05 0.26 -0.34
C ASP A 60 -11.04 0.42 0.81
N SER A 61 -9.85 -0.20 0.69
CA SER A 61 -8.75 -0.04 1.65
C SER A 61 -8.22 1.39 1.67
N ALA A 62 -8.09 2.03 0.50
CA ALA A 62 -7.70 3.44 0.42
C ALA A 62 -8.75 4.35 1.06
N MET A 63 -10.04 4.09 0.79
CA MET A 63 -11.14 4.83 1.43
C MET A 63 -11.20 4.62 2.95
N GLU A 64 -10.91 3.40 3.42
CA GLU A 64 -10.78 3.10 4.85
C GLU A 64 -9.66 3.93 5.49
N MET A 65 -8.49 4.01 4.86
CA MET A 65 -7.37 4.83 5.35
C MET A 65 -7.74 6.32 5.43
N ILE A 66 -8.41 6.87 4.42
CA ILE A 66 -8.87 8.26 4.43
C ILE A 66 -9.83 8.51 5.60
N ARG A 67 -10.83 7.63 5.78
CA ARG A 67 -11.78 7.72 6.90
C ARG A 67 -11.07 7.59 8.25
N ASN A 68 -10.07 6.73 8.36
CA ASN A 68 -9.27 6.58 9.57
C ASN A 68 -8.58 7.89 9.93
N VAL A 69 -7.95 8.55 8.96
CA VAL A 69 -7.29 9.85 9.16
C VAL A 69 -8.29 10.93 9.59
N GLN A 70 -9.47 11.00 8.98
CA GLN A 70 -10.52 11.93 9.42
C GLN A 70 -10.99 11.65 10.86
N ARG A 71 -11.14 10.37 11.23
CA ARG A 71 -11.51 9.96 12.60
C ARG A 71 -10.48 10.35 13.65
N GLN A 72 -9.22 10.53 13.27
CA GLN A 72 -8.17 11.06 14.15
C GLN A 72 -8.23 12.59 14.30
N GLY A 73 -9.23 13.26 13.72
CA GLY A 73 -9.38 14.72 13.80
C GLY A 73 -8.54 15.50 12.79
N VAL A 74 -7.88 14.82 11.84
CA VAL A 74 -7.11 15.48 10.79
C VAL A 74 -8.06 16.13 9.78
N LYS A 75 -7.92 17.44 9.59
CA LYS A 75 -8.67 18.20 8.59
C LYS A 75 -8.12 17.90 7.19
N LEU A 76 -8.70 16.92 6.51
CA LEU A 76 -8.39 16.62 5.12
C LEU A 76 -9.12 17.58 4.18
N THR A 77 -8.36 18.30 3.35
CA THR A 77 -8.89 19.17 2.29
C THR A 77 -8.49 18.70 0.89
N LYS A 78 -7.43 17.89 0.78
CA LYS A 78 -6.90 17.40 -0.49
C LYS A 78 -6.30 16.01 -0.33
N CYS A 79 -6.62 15.11 -1.25
CA CYS A 79 -6.07 13.76 -1.32
C CYS A 79 -5.55 13.50 -2.74
N ILE A 80 -4.27 13.12 -2.84
CA ILE A 80 -3.61 12.78 -4.11
C ILE A 80 -3.35 11.28 -4.11
N ILE A 81 -3.81 10.57 -5.14
CA ILE A 81 -3.83 9.11 -5.19
C ILE A 81 -3.19 8.62 -6.50
N ASP A 82 -2.18 7.76 -6.38
CA ASP A 82 -1.62 7.02 -7.50
C ASP A 82 -2.56 5.88 -7.93
N THR A 83 -2.72 5.68 -9.24
CA THR A 83 -3.51 4.56 -9.76
C THR A 83 -2.82 3.86 -10.93
N VAL A 84 -3.08 2.57 -11.04
CA VAL A 84 -2.76 1.75 -12.22
C VAL A 84 -3.92 1.68 -13.21
N GLY A 85 -5.13 2.08 -12.79
CA GLY A 85 -6.37 1.98 -13.56
C GLY A 85 -6.72 3.25 -14.35
N ILE A 86 -8.02 3.43 -14.62
CA ILE A 86 -8.57 4.64 -15.26
C ILE A 86 -8.81 5.69 -14.16
N PRO A 87 -8.04 6.80 -14.12
CA PRO A 87 -8.11 7.77 -13.03
C PRO A 87 -9.51 8.38 -12.84
N GLU A 88 -10.23 8.66 -13.93
CA GLU A 88 -11.54 9.29 -13.92
C GLU A 88 -12.58 8.40 -13.22
N ASN A 89 -12.50 7.09 -13.43
CA ASN A 89 -13.39 6.12 -12.80
C ASN A 89 -13.15 6.06 -11.29
N TYR A 90 -11.88 6.05 -10.88
CA TYR A 90 -11.53 5.99 -9.48
C TYR A 90 -11.84 7.31 -8.76
N LYS A 91 -11.53 8.45 -9.38
CA LYS A 91 -11.90 9.77 -8.87
C LYS A 91 -13.41 9.86 -8.63
N ARG A 92 -14.24 9.46 -9.59
CA ARG A 92 -15.69 9.46 -9.43
C ARG A 92 -16.16 8.54 -8.28
N LYS A 93 -15.50 7.40 -8.07
CA LYS A 93 -15.78 6.51 -6.91
C LYS A 93 -15.49 7.23 -5.59
N LEU A 94 -14.39 7.96 -5.51
CA LEU A 94 -13.98 8.74 -4.33
C LEU A 94 -14.90 9.95 -4.09
N ASP A 95 -15.14 10.76 -5.13
CA ASP A 95 -16.02 11.93 -5.04
C ASP A 95 -17.40 11.54 -4.49
N LYS A 96 -17.96 10.42 -4.97
CA LYS A 96 -19.23 9.88 -4.48
C LYS A 96 -19.13 9.37 -3.03
N ALA A 97 -18.04 8.70 -2.66
CA ALA A 97 -17.87 8.13 -1.33
C ALA A 97 -17.64 9.19 -0.24
N PHE A 98 -17.16 10.38 -0.61
CA PHE A 98 -16.82 11.49 0.29
C PHE A 98 -17.60 12.77 -0.05
N GLU A 99 -18.76 12.63 -0.68
CA GLU A 99 -19.62 13.76 -1.04
C GLU A 99 -19.97 14.61 0.19
N GLY A 100 -19.92 15.94 0.03
CA GLY A 100 -20.20 16.88 1.11
C GLY A 100 -19.09 17.05 2.16
N GLN A 101 -17.97 16.33 2.05
CA GLN A 101 -16.88 16.40 3.05
C GLN A 101 -15.81 17.46 2.74
N GLY A 102 -15.89 18.13 1.58
CA GLY A 102 -14.96 19.20 1.22
C GLY A 102 -13.53 18.75 0.91
N ILE A 103 -13.36 17.49 0.47
CA ILE A 103 -12.06 16.94 0.07
C ILE A 103 -11.90 17.04 -1.45
N GLU A 104 -10.82 17.66 -1.91
CA GLU A 104 -10.39 17.64 -3.30
C GLU A 104 -9.61 16.35 -3.61
N PHE A 105 -10.13 15.50 -4.50
CA PHE A 105 -9.42 14.32 -4.97
C PHE A 105 -8.68 14.58 -6.28
N ILE A 106 -7.37 14.33 -6.27
CA ILE A 106 -6.54 14.21 -7.48
C ILE A 106 -6.15 12.75 -7.62
N VAL A 107 -6.52 12.15 -8.76
CA VAL A 107 -6.15 10.77 -9.08
C VAL A 107 -5.42 10.79 -10.41
N GLU A 108 -4.20 10.25 -10.44
CA GLU A 108 -3.40 10.18 -11.66
C GLU A 108 -2.48 8.96 -11.65
N LYS A 109 -1.92 8.65 -12.83
CA LYS A 109 -0.93 7.58 -12.96
C LYS A 109 0.46 8.15 -12.68
N LYS A 110 1.30 7.38 -11.97
CA LYS A 110 2.67 7.79 -11.60
C LYS A 110 2.68 9.04 -10.72
N ALA A 111 1.66 9.20 -9.87
CA ALA A 111 1.56 10.32 -8.95
C ALA A 111 2.74 10.34 -7.96
N ASP A 112 3.34 9.16 -7.72
CA ASP A 112 4.56 9.01 -6.91
C ASP A 112 5.78 9.75 -7.48
N ALA A 113 5.83 9.98 -8.79
CA ALA A 113 6.91 10.75 -9.42
C ALA A 113 6.65 12.27 -9.39
N ASN A 114 5.39 12.69 -9.26
CA ASN A 114 5.00 14.10 -9.36
C ASN A 114 4.77 14.75 -8.00
N TYR A 115 4.43 13.97 -6.96
CA TYR A 115 4.08 14.50 -5.65
C TYR A 115 4.84 13.81 -4.52
N LYS A 116 5.58 14.60 -3.74
CA LYS A 116 6.38 14.13 -2.61
C LYS A 116 5.57 13.38 -1.54
N CYS A 117 4.32 13.79 -1.29
CA CYS A 117 3.44 13.09 -0.34
C CYS A 117 3.06 11.68 -0.82
N VAL A 118 2.85 11.51 -2.13
CA VAL A 118 2.54 10.20 -2.72
C VAL A 118 3.79 9.33 -2.75
N SER A 119 4.97 9.91 -3.04
CA SER A 119 6.25 9.20 -2.92
C SER A 119 6.50 8.72 -1.48
N ALA A 120 6.28 9.59 -0.49
CA ALA A 120 6.40 9.23 0.93
C ALA A 120 5.44 8.08 1.31
N ALA A 121 4.18 8.15 0.87
CA ALA A 121 3.22 7.06 1.08
C ALA A 121 3.68 5.74 0.42
N SER A 122 4.28 5.81 -0.77
CA SER A 122 4.86 4.67 -1.46
C SER A 122 6.04 4.07 -0.70
N ILE A 123 6.87 4.89 -0.07
CA ILE A 123 7.96 4.44 0.81
C ILE A 123 7.39 3.72 2.03
N CYS A 124 6.41 4.29 2.73
CA CYS A 124 5.78 3.66 3.89
C CYS A 124 5.18 2.29 3.55
N ALA A 125 4.45 2.18 2.44
CA ALA A 125 3.86 0.92 1.99
C ALA A 125 4.92 -0.13 1.67
N LYS A 126 6.00 0.28 0.99
CA LYS A 126 7.12 -0.59 0.60
C LYS A 126 7.93 -1.07 1.80
N VAL A 127 8.23 -0.20 2.75
CA VAL A 127 8.96 -0.57 3.98
C VAL A 127 8.13 -1.55 4.80
N ALA A 128 6.83 -1.27 5.00
CA ALA A 128 5.94 -2.19 5.71
C ALA A 128 5.89 -3.59 5.05
N ARG A 129 5.77 -3.66 3.72
CA ARG A 129 5.82 -4.94 2.99
C ARG A 129 7.14 -5.69 3.21
N ASP A 130 8.26 -4.99 3.06
CA ASP A 130 9.58 -5.59 3.18
C ASP A 130 9.90 -6.04 4.61
N GLU A 131 9.29 -5.43 5.64
CA GLU A 131 9.43 -5.86 7.03
C GLU A 131 8.55 -7.07 7.36
N ILE A 132 7.28 -7.06 6.91
CA ILE A 132 6.29 -8.10 7.23
C ILE A 132 6.62 -9.43 6.55
N THR A 133 7.09 -9.38 5.30
CA THR A 133 7.31 -10.58 4.48
C THR A 133 8.32 -11.55 5.11
N PRO A 134 9.57 -11.15 5.45
CA PRO A 134 10.54 -12.06 6.07
C PRO A 134 10.16 -12.45 7.51
N SER A 135 9.48 -11.58 8.25
CA SER A 135 9.02 -11.85 9.61
C SER A 135 7.72 -12.65 9.68
N TRP A 136 7.16 -13.09 8.55
CA TRP A 136 5.86 -13.75 8.50
C TRP A 136 5.81 -15.01 9.36
N VAL A 137 4.79 -15.14 10.21
CA VAL A 137 4.54 -16.33 11.01
C VAL A 137 3.36 -17.08 10.43
N PHE A 138 3.55 -18.38 10.17
CA PHE A 138 2.49 -19.23 9.66
C PHE A 138 1.47 -19.52 10.77
N PRO A 139 0.17 -19.34 10.51
CA PRO A 139 -0.87 -19.60 11.51
C PRO A 139 -1.09 -21.09 11.80
N GLU A 140 -0.65 -21.97 10.90
CA GLU A 140 -0.77 -23.41 11.06
C GLU A 140 0.16 -23.93 12.17
N GLU A 141 -0.41 -24.57 13.19
CA GLU A 141 0.34 -25.08 14.33
C GLU A 141 1.39 -26.13 13.91
N GLY A 142 2.64 -25.92 14.31
CA GLY A 142 3.75 -26.81 13.97
C GLY A 142 4.19 -26.77 12.51
N PHE A 143 3.62 -25.88 11.69
CA PHE A 143 3.99 -25.79 10.28
C PHE A 143 5.34 -25.09 10.08
N VAL A 144 6.21 -25.75 9.34
CA VAL A 144 7.47 -25.19 8.84
C VAL A 144 7.57 -25.52 7.36
N PRO A 145 7.69 -24.54 6.46
CA PRO A 145 7.83 -24.83 5.04
C PRO A 145 9.10 -25.62 4.75
N VAL A 146 9.02 -26.57 3.82
CA VAL A 146 10.13 -27.48 3.45
C VAL A 146 11.39 -26.69 3.03
N ASN A 147 11.21 -25.61 2.27
CA ASN A 147 12.29 -24.73 1.82
C ASN A 147 12.40 -23.45 2.68
N GLY A 148 11.92 -23.48 3.93
CA GLY A 148 11.88 -22.29 4.79
C GLY A 148 11.14 -21.11 4.14
N LYS A 149 11.63 -19.88 4.35
CA LYS A 149 11.03 -18.67 3.77
C LYS A 149 11.71 -18.20 2.48
N GLU A 150 12.15 -19.13 1.64
CA GLU A 150 12.94 -18.87 0.43
C GLU A 150 12.08 -18.61 -0.83
N TRP A 151 11.02 -17.80 -0.70
CA TRP A 151 10.15 -17.43 -1.85
C TRP A 151 10.66 -16.20 -2.64
N ASN A 152 11.88 -15.73 -2.34
CA ASN A 152 12.53 -14.58 -2.97
C ASN A 152 11.60 -13.36 -3.08
N SER A 153 11.20 -12.96 -4.29
CA SER A 153 10.37 -11.77 -4.50
C SER A 153 8.88 -11.99 -4.21
N GLY A 154 8.43 -13.25 -4.14
CA GLY A 154 7.03 -13.64 -4.01
C GLY A 154 6.16 -13.42 -5.26
N TYR A 155 6.76 -13.02 -6.39
CA TYR A 155 6.01 -12.83 -7.63
C TYR A 155 5.81 -14.15 -8.38
N PRO A 156 4.65 -14.37 -9.04
CA PRO A 156 4.41 -15.59 -9.82
C PRO A 156 5.39 -15.80 -10.99
N SER A 157 6.07 -14.74 -11.44
CA SER A 157 7.10 -14.81 -12.48
C SER A 157 8.47 -15.25 -11.96
N ASP A 158 8.69 -15.23 -10.64
CA ASP A 158 9.96 -15.58 -10.01
C ASP A 158 10.13 -17.11 -9.98
N PRO A 159 11.20 -17.67 -10.60
CA PRO A 159 11.45 -19.11 -10.59
C PRO A 159 11.51 -19.72 -9.18
N MET A 160 12.09 -19.01 -8.20
CA MET A 160 12.19 -19.53 -6.82
C MET A 160 10.85 -19.51 -6.11
N CYS A 161 10.03 -18.50 -6.37
CA CYS A 161 8.65 -18.50 -5.86
C CYS A 161 7.85 -19.68 -6.42
N LYS A 162 8.01 -20.03 -7.70
CA LYS A 162 7.34 -21.20 -8.29
C LYS A 162 7.79 -22.50 -7.63
N VAL A 163 9.10 -22.70 -7.50
CA VAL A 163 9.67 -23.89 -6.84
C VAL A 163 9.20 -24.00 -5.38
N TRP A 164 9.07 -22.87 -4.68
CA TRP A 164 8.56 -22.84 -3.31
C TRP A 164 7.07 -23.24 -3.23
N MET A 165 6.24 -22.80 -4.19
CA MET A 165 4.80 -23.09 -4.22
C MET A 165 4.45 -24.52 -4.67
N GLU A 166 5.34 -25.20 -5.39
CA GLU A 166 5.11 -26.57 -5.88
C GLU A 166 5.37 -27.66 -4.83
N ARG A 167 5.92 -27.31 -3.67
CA ARG A 167 6.33 -28.23 -2.60
C ARG A 167 5.50 -28.06 -1.34
#